data_AF-A0A5K1AYE5-F1
#
_entry.id   AF-A0A5K1AYE5-F1
#
_cell.length_a   1.000
_cell.length_b   1.000
_cell.length_c   1.000
_cell.angle_alpha   90.00
_cell.angle_beta   90.00
_cell.angle_gamma   90.00
#
_symmetry.space_group_name_H-M   'P 1'
#
loop_
_entity.id
_entity.type
_entity.pdbx_description
1 polymer ?
#
loop_
_entity_poly.entity_id
_entity_poly.type
_entity_poly.pdbx_seq_one_letter_code
_entity_poly.pdbx_strand_id
1 'polypeptide(L)'
;NARVMVLAATNRPSELDEAILRRLPQAFEIGIPNCSERAKILKVILKGEKVEENIDYEYLASLCEDFTGSDLLEVCKQAAYMPIRDLLHSEKTGLQPQ
;
A
#
# COMPACT_ATOMS: atom_id res chain seq x y z
N ASN A 1 -24.31 12.23 28.66
CA ASN A 1 -23.83 10.85 28.45
C ASN A 1 -23.21 10.71 27.08
N ALA A 2 -21.88 10.84 26.97
CA ALA A 2 -21.16 10.55 25.74
C ALA A 2 -20.74 9.06 25.74
N ARG A 3 -21.08 8.33 24.67
CA ARG A 3 -20.55 6.98 24.44
C ARG A 3 -19.20 7.14 23.74
N VAL A 4 -18.13 6.61 24.34
CA VAL A 4 -16.77 6.65 23.78
C VAL A 4 -16.40 5.25 23.31
N MET A 5 -15.84 5.15 22.12
CA MET A 5 -15.23 3.93 21.58
C MET A 5 -13.72 4.18 21.46
N VAL A 6 -12.91 3.25 21.95
CA VAL A 6 -11.45 3.32 21.88
C VAL A 6 -10.96 2.27 20.90
N LEU A 7 -10.17 2.70 19.90
CA LEU A 7 -9.43 1.81 19.01
C LEU A 7 -7.94 1.89 19.36
N ALA A 8 -7.29 0.73 19.39
CA ALA A 8 -5.85 0.60 19.62
C ALA A 8 -5.23 -0.27 18.52
N ALA A 9 -3.96 -0.01 18.20
CA ALA A 9 -3.19 -0.79 17.23
C ALA A 9 -1.77 -1.03 17.79
N THR A 10 -1.25 -2.24 17.61
CA THR A 10 0.12 -2.61 18.01
C THR A 10 0.67 -3.69 17.09
N ASN A 11 1.97 -3.62 16.78
CA ASN A 11 2.70 -4.69 16.09
C ASN A 11 3.36 -5.67 17.08
N ARG A 12 3.19 -5.44 18.38
CA ARG A 12 3.81 -6.24 19.45
C ARG A 12 2.77 -6.56 20.54
N PRO A 13 1.73 -7.35 20.24
CA PRO A 13 0.66 -7.64 21.19
C PRO A 13 1.16 -8.35 22.45
N SER A 14 2.24 -9.14 22.34
CA SER A 14 2.86 -9.86 23.46
C SER A 14 3.55 -8.95 24.48
N GLU A 15 3.86 -7.69 24.14
CA GLU A 15 4.47 -6.73 25.05
C GLU A 15 3.42 -5.96 25.90
N LEU A 16 2.12 -6.17 25.64
CA LEU A 16 1.04 -5.50 26.36
C LEU A 16 0.69 -6.22 27.67
N ASP A 17 0.51 -5.44 28.73
CA ASP A 17 0.05 -5.93 30.02
C ASP A 17 -1.41 -6.45 29.95
N GLU A 18 -1.70 -7.52 30.68
CA GLU A 18 -3.04 -8.13 30.72
C GLU A 18 -4.15 -7.16 31.14
N ALA A 19 -3.87 -6.20 32.03
CA ALA A 19 -4.85 -5.23 32.49
C ALA A 19 -5.33 -4.30 31.36
N ILE A 20 -4.49 -4.04 30.36
CA ILE A 20 -4.87 -3.30 29.15
C ILE A 20 -5.67 -4.20 28.21
N LEU A 21 -5.23 -5.44 28.00
CA LEU A 21 -5.94 -6.40 27.15
C LEU A 21 -7.36 -6.67 27.63
N ARG A 22 -7.60 -6.75 28.95
CA ARG A 22 -8.96 -6.88 29.53
C ARG A 22 -9.87 -5.68 29.22
N ARG A 23 -9.30 -4.49 28.98
CA ARG A 23 -10.04 -3.28 28.57
C ARG A 23 -10.28 -3.21 27.06
N LEU A 24 -9.61 -4.08 26.29
CA LEU A 24 -9.71 -4.19 24.83
C LEU A 24 -10.16 -5.61 24.44
N PRO A 25 -11.41 -6.00 24.78
CA PRO A 25 -11.88 -7.39 24.64
C PRO A 25 -12.05 -7.86 23.19
N GLN A 26 -11.93 -6.96 22.21
CA GLN A 26 -12.00 -7.28 20.78
C GLN A 26 -10.65 -7.00 20.14
N ALA A 27 -9.97 -8.04 19.71
CA ALA A 27 -8.70 -7.97 19.02
C ALA A 27 -8.82 -8.62 17.64
N PHE A 28 -8.26 -7.96 16.63
CA PHE A 28 -8.23 -8.44 15.26
C PHE A 28 -6.77 -8.50 14.81
N GLU A 29 -6.32 -9.69 14.46
CA GLU A 29 -5.01 -9.87 13.84
C GLU A 29 -5.07 -9.48 12.37
N ILE A 30 -4.14 -8.64 11.94
CA ILE A 30 -4.03 -8.19 10.56
C ILE A 30 -2.80 -8.86 9.95
N GLY A 31 -3.05 -9.83 9.07
CA GLY A 31 -2.00 -10.53 8.32
C GLY A 31 -1.51 -9.75 7.10
N ILE A 32 -0.52 -10.34 6.43
CA ILE A 32 -0.05 -9.87 5.12
C ILE A 32 -1.16 -10.12 4.08
N PRO A 33 -1.44 -9.15 3.19
CA PRO A 33 -2.50 -9.31 2.19
C PRO A 33 -2.17 -10.41 1.18
N ASN A 34 -3.17 -11.22 0.85
CA ASN A 34 -3.08 -12.18 -0.25
C ASN A 34 -3.09 -11.45 -1.62
N CYS A 35 -2.87 -12.20 -2.71
CA CYS A 35 -2.78 -11.62 -4.06
C CYS A 35 -4.00 -10.76 -4.44
N SER A 36 -5.23 -11.25 -4.21
CA SER A 36 -6.44 -10.48 -4.52
C SER A 36 -6.61 -9.23 -3.65
N GLU A 37 -6.18 -9.30 -2.39
CA GLU A 37 -6.17 -8.14 -1.50
C GLU A 37 -5.13 -7.10 -1.94
N ARG A 38 -3.95 -7.53 -2.38
CA ARG A 38 -2.93 -6.63 -2.96
C ARG A 38 -3.43 -5.96 -4.22
N ALA A 39 -4.13 -6.66 -5.11
CA ALA A 39 -4.74 -6.06 -6.29
C ALA A 39 -5.77 -4.97 -5.91
N LYS A 40 -6.58 -5.20 -4.86
CA LYS A 40 -7.50 -4.18 -4.34
C LYS A 40 -6.76 -2.99 -3.71
N ILE A 41 -5.68 -3.24 -2.97
CA ILE A 41 -4.85 -2.18 -2.39
C ILE A 41 -4.22 -1.32 -3.49
N LEU A 42 -3.67 -1.93 -4.55
CA LEU A 42 -3.14 -1.21 -5.71
C LEU A 42 -4.20 -0.33 -6.38
N LYS A 43 -5.43 -0.85 -6.58
CA LYS A 43 -6.55 -0.06 -7.10
C LYS A 43 -6.91 1.14 -6.22
N VAL A 44 -6.79 1.00 -4.89
CA VAL A 44 -7.02 2.11 -3.95
C VAL A 44 -5.87 3.13 -4.00
N ILE A 45 -4.62 2.66 -3.98
CA ILE A 45 -3.43 3.52 -4.04
C ILE A 45 -3.41 4.35 -5.33
N LEU A 46 -3.68 3.72 -6.47
CA LEU A 46 -3.65 4.34 -7.79
C LEU A 46 -4.95 5.07 -8.14
N LYS A 47 -5.91 5.14 -7.21
CA LYS A 47 -7.17 5.83 -7.44
C LYS A 47 -6.94 7.34 -7.60
N GLY A 48 -7.14 7.83 -8.82
CA GLY A 48 -6.98 9.24 -9.16
C GLY A 48 -5.62 9.58 -9.79
N GLU A 49 -4.72 8.60 -9.85
CA GLU A 49 -3.45 8.74 -10.57
C GLU A 49 -3.64 8.51 -12.07
N LYS A 50 -2.72 9.06 -12.88
CA LYS A 50 -2.67 8.79 -14.31
C LYS A 50 -1.97 7.45 -14.55
N VAL A 51 -2.77 6.42 -14.79
CA VAL A 51 -2.31 5.07 -15.13
C VAL A 51 -2.80 4.68 -16.52
N GLU A 52 -2.18 3.65 -17.09
CA GLU A 52 -2.64 3.07 -18.35
C GLU A 52 -4.07 2.49 -18.20
N GLU A 53 -4.91 2.67 -19.22
CA GLU A 53 -6.33 2.24 -19.19
C GLU A 53 -6.50 0.75 -18.90
N ASN A 54 -5.56 -0.08 -19.37
CA ASN A 54 -5.62 -1.54 -19.30
C ASN A 54 -4.64 -2.15 -18.29
N ILE A 55 -4.28 -1.39 -17.25
CA ILE A 55 -3.37 -1.88 -16.21
C ILE A 55 -3.91 -3.17 -15.54
N ASP A 56 -3.11 -4.23 -15.57
CA ASP A 56 -3.46 -5.52 -14.97
C ASP A 56 -3.02 -5.57 -13.49
N TYR A 57 -3.93 -5.18 -12.60
CA TYR A 57 -3.69 -5.18 -11.16
C TYR A 57 -3.46 -6.58 -10.57
N GLU A 58 -4.04 -7.63 -11.15
CA GLU A 58 -3.87 -8.99 -10.64
C GLU A 58 -2.48 -9.51 -11.01
N TYR A 59 -2.02 -9.21 -12.23
CA TYR A 59 -0.64 -9.48 -12.63
C TYR A 59 0.35 -8.72 -11.75
N LEU A 60 0.17 -7.42 -11.53
CA LEU A 60 1.05 -6.64 -10.64
C LEU A 60 1.04 -7.20 -9.21
N ALA A 61 -0.12 -7.55 -8.67
CA ALA A 61 -0.23 -8.14 -7.33
C ALA A 61 0.47 -9.50 -7.22
N SER A 62 0.53 -10.28 -8.31
CA SER A 62 1.26 -11.55 -8.37
C SER A 62 2.78 -11.38 -8.28
N LEU A 63 3.31 -10.22 -8.70
CA LEU A 63 4.74 -9.89 -8.61
C LEU A 63 5.15 -9.34 -7.24
N CYS A 64 4.17 -9.00 -6.39
CA CYS A 64 4.36 -8.38 -5.09
C CYS A 64 4.08 -9.37 -3.94
N GLU A 65 4.58 -10.59 -4.03
CA GLU A 65 4.48 -11.57 -2.93
C GLU A 65 5.07 -10.99 -1.63
N ASP A 66 4.41 -11.27 -0.51
CA ASP A 66 4.72 -10.77 0.83
C ASP A 66 4.70 -9.24 1.04
N PHE A 67 4.29 -8.45 0.03
CA PHE A 67 4.23 -7.00 0.19
C PHE A 67 3.05 -6.58 1.07
N THR A 68 3.34 -5.68 2.00
CA THR A 68 2.33 -4.98 2.79
C THR A 68 1.73 -3.80 2.01
N GLY A 69 0.69 -3.18 2.55
CA GLY A 69 0.11 -1.97 1.94
C GLY A 69 1.12 -0.81 1.80
N SER A 70 2.06 -0.68 2.73
CA SER A 70 3.14 0.33 2.64
C SER A 70 4.15 0.01 1.53
N ASP A 71 4.50 -1.26 1.34
CA ASP A 71 5.43 -1.66 0.29
C ASP A 71 4.83 -1.41 -1.09
N LEU A 72 3.55 -1.75 -1.29
CA LEU A 72 2.82 -1.45 -2.52
C LEU A 72 2.77 0.05 -2.81
N LEU A 73 2.51 0.88 -1.79
CA LEU A 73 2.50 2.34 -1.94
C LEU A 73 3.87 2.86 -2.36
N GLU A 74 4.93 2.36 -1.74
CA GLU A 74 6.29 2.80 -2.07
C GLU A 74 6.67 2.41 -3.51
N VAL A 75 6.33 1.21 -3.95
CA VAL A 75 6.55 0.80 -5.35
C VAL A 75 5.80 1.70 -6.32
N CYS A 76 4.53 2.04 -6.06
CA CYS A 76 3.77 2.96 -6.90
C CYS A 76 4.43 4.36 -6.96
N LYS A 77 4.96 4.87 -5.83
CA LYS A 77 5.70 6.14 -5.83
C LYS A 77 6.96 6.05 -6.68
N GLN A 78 7.75 4.99 -6.54
CA GLN A 78 8.97 4.79 -7.33
C GLN A 78 8.66 4.70 -8.84
N ALA A 79 7.57 4.00 -9.21
CA ALA A 79 7.12 3.91 -10.59
C ALA A 79 6.72 5.29 -11.17
N ALA A 80 6.08 6.14 -10.37
CA ALA A 80 5.69 7.50 -10.81
C ALA A 80 6.90 8.41 -11.13
N TYR A 81 8.10 8.10 -10.63
CA TYR A 81 9.32 8.84 -10.98
C TYR A 81 9.92 8.42 -12.34
N MET A 82 9.57 7.24 -12.88
CA MET A 82 10.15 6.76 -14.14
C MET A 82 9.88 7.70 -15.32
N PRO A 83 8.64 8.17 -15.57
CA PRO A 83 8.37 9.10 -16.67
C PRO A 83 9.15 10.41 -16.56
N ILE A 84 9.35 10.91 -15.33
CA ILE A 84 10.14 12.13 -15.08
C ILE A 84 11.60 11.89 -15.45
N ARG A 85 12.15 10.74 -15.07
CA ARG A 85 13.53 10.36 -15.40
C ARG A 85 13.71 10.21 -16.91
N ASP A 86 12.75 9.63 -17.62
CA ASP A 86 12.80 9.45 -19.07
C ASP A 86 12.72 10.80 -19.80
N LEU A 87 11.83 11.70 -19.35
CA LEU A 87 11.77 13.08 -19.85
C LEU A 87 13.12 13.79 -19.70
N LEU A 88 13.71 13.79 -18.51
CA LEU A 88 15.01 14.42 -18.26
C LEU A 88 16.14 13.79 -19.09
N HIS A 89 16.08 12.49 -19.36
CA HIS A 89 17.06 11.82 -20.22
C HIS A 89 16.88 12.22 -21.69
N SER A 90 15.63 12.31 -22.16
CA SER A 90 15.29 12.73 -23.52
C SER A 90 15.79 14.15 -23.81
N GLU A 91 15.57 15.09 -22.88
CA GLU A 91 16.05 16.48 -22.97
C GLU A 91 17.58 16.56 -23.05
N LYS A 92 18.28 15.77 -22.23
CA LYS A 92 19.76 15.73 -22.23
C LYS A 92 20.35 15.17 -23.53
N THR A 93 19.64 14.25 -24.18
CA THR A 93 20.13 13.55 -25.38
C THR A 93 19.61 14.17 -26.69
N GLY A 94 18.69 15.14 -26.62
CA GLY A 94 18.08 15.78 -27.79
C GLY A 94 17.11 14.85 -28.54
N LEU A 95 16.72 13.72 -27.95
CA LEU A 95 15.74 12.79 -28.49
C LEU A 95 14.35 13.21 -27.98
N GLN A 96 13.34 13.26 -28.84
CA GLN A 96 11.97 13.49 -28.37
C GLN A 96 11.44 12.23 -27.67
N PRO A 97 10.74 12.36 -26.54
CA PRO A 97 10.07 11.23 -25.90
C PRO A 97 8.97 10.68 -26.83
N GLN A 98 8.83 9.34 -26.88
CA GLN A 98 7.76 8.66 -27.62
C GLN A 98 6.45 8.68 -26.84
#